data_AF-A0A0N0AQJ9-F1
#
_entry.id   AF-A0A0N0AQJ9-F1
#
_cell.length_a   1.000
_cell.length_b   1.000
_cell.length_c   1.000
_cell.angle_alpha   90.00
_cell.angle_beta   90.00
_cell.angle_gamma   90.00
#
_symmetry.space_group_name_H-M   'P 1'
#
loop_
_entity.id
_entity.type
_entity.pdbx_description
1 polymer ?
#
loop_
_entity_poly.entity_id
_entity_poly.type
_entity_poly.pdbx_seq_one_letter_code
_entity_poly.pdbx_strand_id
1 'polypeptide(L)'
;MTSTYTYSYTRTHTATHLTDVILGTITDILSDLGVNMDRLHRDWVQNENAIKAWIEEGSLDTVVLECHQPSGAVAPVIEFPVSYTTSGAGNAEFTASRARAARFRAKFDRVPAGTTYRLFCTFNGPRTEQSGWGPGQRASTDGLRGITFGTLGSAPHASAGMRYLHN
;
A
#
# COMPACT_ATOMS: atom_id res chain seq x y z
N MET A 1 -11.87 -3.35 33.22
CA MET A 1 -10.64 -3.09 32.44
C MET A 1 -10.71 -3.74 31.05
N THR A 2 -11.83 -3.64 30.32
CA THR A 2 -12.04 -4.41 29.08
C THR A 2 -11.90 -3.54 27.82
N SER A 3 -12.18 -2.23 27.93
CA SER A 3 -12.22 -1.32 26.78
C SER A 3 -10.85 -1.05 26.13
N THR A 4 -9.79 -0.82 26.92
CA THR A 4 -8.44 -0.58 26.38
C THR A 4 -7.86 -1.82 25.70
N TYR A 5 -8.07 -3.01 26.29
CA TYR A 5 -7.59 -4.28 25.71
C TYR A 5 -8.28 -4.61 24.39
N THR A 6 -9.61 -4.45 24.31
CA THR A 6 -10.34 -4.65 23.05
C THR A 6 -9.89 -3.66 21.98
N TYR A 7 -9.68 -2.38 22.34
CA TYR A 7 -9.25 -1.35 21.38
C TYR A 7 -7.87 -1.64 20.78
N SER A 8 -6.87 -1.96 21.61
CA SER A 8 -5.52 -2.30 21.12
C SER A 8 -5.54 -3.57 20.27
N TYR A 9 -6.27 -4.60 20.71
CA TYR A 9 -6.40 -5.87 19.96
C TYR A 9 -6.99 -5.67 18.56
N THR A 10 -8.03 -4.85 18.43
CA THR A 10 -8.67 -4.56 17.14
C THR A 10 -7.76 -3.76 16.21
N ARG A 11 -6.94 -2.83 16.73
CA ARG A 11 -5.95 -2.10 15.93
C ARG A 11 -4.87 -3.02 15.34
N THR A 12 -4.32 -3.95 16.12
CA THR A 12 -3.33 -4.91 15.61
C THR A 12 -3.91 -5.78 14.47
N HIS A 13 -5.17 -6.21 14.59
CA HIS A 13 -5.85 -6.98 13.53
C HIS A 13 -6.11 -6.13 12.28
N THR A 14 -6.48 -4.87 12.47
CA THR A 14 -6.66 -3.89 11.39
C THR A 14 -5.37 -3.70 10.62
N ALA A 15 -4.26 -3.48 11.33
CA ALA A 15 -2.95 -3.30 10.73
C ALA A 15 -2.50 -4.54 9.95
N THR A 16 -2.70 -5.73 10.53
CA THR A 16 -2.39 -7.00 9.86
C THR A 16 -3.20 -7.16 8.57
N HIS A 17 -4.53 -7.03 8.65
CA HIS A 17 -5.42 -7.18 7.48
C HIS A 17 -5.12 -6.18 6.36
N LEU A 18 -4.95 -4.90 6.69
CA LEU A 18 -4.67 -3.89 5.66
C LEU A 18 -3.29 -4.08 5.03
N THR A 19 -2.30 -4.52 5.81
CA THR A 19 -0.97 -4.87 5.27
C THR A 19 -1.08 -6.01 4.26
N ASP A 20 -1.81 -7.08 4.59
CA ASP A 20 -2.03 -8.22 3.70
C ASP A 20 -2.73 -7.81 2.40
N VAL A 21 -3.76 -6.96 2.51
CA VAL A 21 -4.48 -6.44 1.33
C VAL A 21 -3.56 -5.61 0.45
N ILE A 22 -2.76 -4.71 1.01
CA ILE A 22 -1.86 -3.83 0.26
C ILE A 22 -0.74 -4.65 -0.40
N LEU A 23 0.01 -5.45 0.36
CA LEU A 23 1.14 -6.22 -0.16
C LEU A 23 0.68 -7.30 -1.14
N GLY A 24 -0.43 -7.98 -0.87
CA GLY A 24 -1.03 -8.92 -1.82
C GLY A 24 -1.42 -8.25 -3.13
N THR A 25 -1.99 -7.05 -3.07
CA THR A 25 -2.33 -6.27 -4.28
C THR A 25 -1.08 -5.81 -5.03
N ILE A 26 0.00 -5.44 -4.33
CA ILE A 26 1.30 -5.11 -4.95
C ILE A 26 1.87 -6.31 -5.70
N THR A 27 1.86 -7.50 -5.09
CA THR A 27 2.31 -8.74 -5.73
C THR A 27 1.52 -9.03 -7.00
N ASP A 28 0.18 -8.92 -6.93
CA ASP A 28 -0.68 -9.11 -8.10
C ASP A 28 -0.34 -8.09 -9.21
N ILE A 29 -0.16 -6.81 -8.87
CA ILE A 29 0.20 -5.76 -9.84
C ILE A 29 1.53 -6.06 -10.51
N LEU A 30 2.56 -6.37 -9.73
CA LEU A 30 3.90 -6.65 -10.28
C LEU A 30 3.89 -7.90 -11.17
N SER A 31 3.08 -8.90 -10.82
CA SER A 31 2.84 -10.07 -11.67
C SER A 31 2.17 -9.70 -12.99
N ASP A 32 1.08 -8.92 -12.93
CA ASP A 32 0.34 -8.45 -14.13
C ASP A 32 1.22 -7.57 -15.04
N LEU A 33 2.13 -6.78 -14.46
CA LEU A 33 3.09 -5.94 -15.18
C LEU A 33 4.33 -6.69 -15.68
N GLY A 34 4.54 -7.95 -15.28
CA GLY A 34 5.73 -8.74 -15.65
C GLY A 34 7.03 -8.21 -15.05
N VAL A 35 6.98 -7.53 -13.91
CA VAL A 35 8.15 -7.00 -13.20
C VAL A 35 8.77 -8.08 -12.31
N ASN A 36 10.10 -8.17 -12.26
CA ASN A 36 10.78 -9.13 -11.39
C ASN A 36 10.49 -8.84 -9.90
N MET A 37 10.04 -9.87 -9.19
CA MET A 37 9.63 -9.80 -7.77
C MET A 37 10.60 -10.47 -6.80
N ASP A 38 11.79 -10.89 -7.24
CA ASP A 38 12.71 -11.66 -6.39
C ASP A 38 13.12 -10.87 -5.15
N ARG A 39 13.30 -9.55 -5.29
CA ARG A 39 13.56 -8.66 -4.15
C ARG A 39 12.37 -8.59 -3.21
N LEU A 40 11.14 -8.53 -3.72
CA LEU A 40 9.93 -8.41 -2.90
C LEU A 40 9.76 -9.66 -2.04
N HIS A 41 9.97 -10.84 -2.63
CA HIS A 41 9.87 -12.10 -1.91
C HIS A 41 10.97 -12.27 -0.86
N ARG A 42 12.21 -11.87 -1.16
CA ARG A 42 13.31 -11.89 -0.18
C ARG A 42 13.05 -10.96 1.00
N ASP A 43 12.54 -9.76 0.72
CA ASP A 43 12.34 -8.71 1.72
C ASP A 43 10.92 -8.75 2.31
N TRP A 44 10.12 -9.80 2.02
CA TRP A 44 8.68 -9.85 2.32
C TRP A 44 8.37 -9.57 3.79
N VAL A 45 8.96 -10.36 4.69
CA VAL A 45 8.73 -10.27 6.14
C VAL A 45 9.15 -8.90 6.67
N GLN A 46 10.20 -8.31 6.10
CA GLN A 46 10.67 -6.98 6.50
C GLN A 46 9.68 -5.88 6.06
N ASN A 47 9.18 -5.95 4.83
CA ASN A 47 8.19 -5.01 4.31
C ASN A 47 6.86 -5.12 5.07
N GLU A 48 6.41 -6.35 5.31
CA GLU A 48 5.18 -6.65 6.07
C GLU A 48 5.26 -6.08 7.49
N ASN A 49 6.34 -6.38 8.23
CA ASN A 49 6.50 -5.89 9.59
C ASN A 49 6.55 -4.36 9.67
N ALA A 50 7.26 -3.71 8.73
CA ALA A 50 7.38 -2.25 8.72
C ALA A 50 6.04 -1.56 8.44
N ILE A 51 5.34 -1.98 7.38
CA ILE A 51 4.04 -1.41 7.00
C ILE A 51 3.01 -1.65 8.09
N LYS A 52 2.96 -2.87 8.63
CA LYS A 52 2.07 -3.21 9.75
C LYS A 52 2.31 -2.31 10.96
N ALA A 53 3.58 -2.14 11.37
CA ALA A 53 3.92 -1.30 12.52
C ALA A 53 3.45 0.15 12.33
N TRP A 54 3.63 0.72 11.14
CA TRP A 54 3.20 2.09 10.85
C TRP A 54 1.68 2.25 10.72
N ILE A 55 0.97 1.23 10.25
CA ILE A 55 -0.51 1.24 10.28
C ILE A 55 -1.03 1.14 11.72
N GLU A 56 -0.43 0.28 12.54
CA GLU A 56 -0.83 0.12 13.94
C GLU A 56 -0.57 1.39 14.78
N GLU A 57 0.55 2.07 14.51
CA GLU A 57 0.88 3.39 15.06
C GLU A 57 -0.09 4.49 14.59
N GLY A 58 -0.67 4.33 13.40
CA GLY A 58 -1.49 5.36 12.75
C GLY A 58 -0.67 6.41 11.99
N SER A 59 0.62 6.17 11.80
CA SER A 59 1.58 7.10 11.20
C SER A 59 1.68 6.97 9.68
N LEU A 60 1.36 5.79 9.13
CA LEU A 60 1.43 5.53 7.69
C LEU A 60 0.35 6.32 6.95
N ASP A 61 0.75 7.17 6.00
CA ASP A 61 -0.17 7.90 5.13
C ASP A 61 -0.44 7.13 3.83
N THR A 62 0.60 6.78 3.08
CA THR A 62 0.46 6.11 1.78
C THR A 62 1.60 5.14 1.55
N VAL A 63 1.31 3.92 1.10
CA VAL A 63 2.31 3.03 0.46
C VAL A 63 2.35 3.34 -1.03
N VAL A 64 3.53 3.50 -1.60
CA VAL A 64 3.73 3.90 -2.99
C VAL A 64 4.60 2.88 -3.70
N LEU A 65 4.12 2.38 -4.82
CA LEU A 65 4.84 1.54 -5.75
C LEU A 65 5.20 2.36 -6.99
N GLU A 66 6.48 2.64 -7.16
CA GLU A 66 7.01 3.33 -8.34
C GLU A 66 7.60 2.31 -9.33
N CYS A 67 7.15 2.35 -10.59
CA CYS A 67 7.74 1.54 -11.67
C CYS A 67 8.78 2.37 -12.44
N HIS A 68 10.05 2.01 -12.30
CA HIS A 68 11.18 2.65 -12.99
C HIS A 68 11.47 1.96 -14.31
N GLN A 69 11.17 2.64 -15.40
CA GLN A 69 11.39 2.14 -16.76
C GLN A 69 12.87 2.27 -17.16
N PRO A 70 13.37 1.44 -18.10
CA PRO A 70 14.73 1.54 -18.61
C PRO A 70 15.04 2.89 -19.31
N SER A 71 14.00 3.59 -19.79
CA SER A 71 14.11 4.92 -20.39
C SER A 71 14.45 6.01 -19.36
N GLY A 72 14.35 5.72 -18.06
CA GLY A 72 14.47 6.68 -16.97
C GLY A 72 13.13 7.27 -16.52
N ALA A 73 12.03 7.00 -17.23
CA ALA A 73 10.69 7.40 -16.81
C ALA A 73 10.22 6.60 -15.59
N VAL A 74 9.42 7.23 -14.72
CA VAL A 74 8.79 6.58 -13.57
C VAL A 74 7.29 6.55 -13.77
N ALA A 75 6.82 5.47 -14.40
CA ALA A 75 5.42 5.24 -14.67
C ALA A 75 5.17 3.73 -14.94
N PRO A 76 4.05 3.17 -14.47
CA PRO A 76 3.06 3.81 -13.61
C PRO A 76 3.56 4.03 -12.17
N VAL A 77 2.87 4.89 -11.43
CA VAL A 77 3.00 5.02 -9.96
C VAL A 77 1.68 4.60 -9.33
N ILE A 78 1.71 3.65 -8.41
CA ILE A 78 0.53 3.15 -7.72
C ILE A 78 0.61 3.57 -6.26
N GLU A 79 -0.46 4.15 -5.74
CA GLU A 79 -0.54 4.64 -4.38
C GLU A 79 -1.66 3.91 -3.63
N PHE A 80 -1.38 3.55 -2.38
CA PHE A 80 -2.29 2.90 -1.45
C PHE A 80 -2.45 3.79 -0.21
N PRO A 81 -3.29 4.85 -0.30
CA PRO A 81 -3.52 5.74 0.83
C PRO A 81 -4.24 5.00 1.96
N VAL A 82 -3.83 5.25 3.21
CA VAL A 82 -4.43 4.70 4.42
C VAL A 82 -5.15 5.82 5.16
N SER A 83 -6.42 5.59 5.47
CA SER A 83 -7.26 6.54 6.21
C SER A 83 -7.64 5.96 7.55
N TYR A 84 -7.35 6.67 8.64
CA TYR A 84 -7.69 6.27 10.01
C TYR A 84 -8.98 6.93 10.48
N THR A 85 -9.77 6.19 11.27
CA THR A 85 -11.02 6.67 11.86
C THR A 85 -10.94 6.60 13.38
N THR A 86 -11.26 7.71 14.04
CA THR A 86 -11.12 7.86 15.50
C THR A 86 -12.23 7.14 16.27
N SER A 87 -13.42 7.03 15.66
CA SER A 87 -14.54 6.31 16.25
C SER A 87 -14.54 4.86 15.81
N GLY A 88 -14.23 3.93 16.70
CA GLY A 88 -14.54 2.49 16.55
C GLY A 88 -16.06 2.19 16.53
N ALA A 89 -16.90 3.20 16.22
CA ALA A 89 -18.35 3.14 16.20
C ALA A 89 -18.93 2.69 14.86
N GLY A 90 -18.09 2.47 13.84
CA GLY A 90 -18.49 1.80 12.62
C GLY A 90 -18.29 0.30 12.79
N ASN A 91 -19.33 -0.50 12.53
CA ASN A 91 -19.24 -1.93 12.26
C ASN A 91 -18.48 -2.17 10.93
N ALA A 92 -17.29 -1.59 10.78
CA ALA A 92 -16.48 -1.74 9.60
C ALA A 92 -15.94 -3.17 9.60
N GLU A 93 -16.54 -4.00 8.75
CA GLU A 93 -16.08 -5.37 8.55
C GLU A 93 -14.68 -5.36 7.90
N PHE A 94 -13.95 -6.43 8.18
CA PHE A 94 -12.72 -6.76 7.47
C PHE A 94 -13.10 -7.14 6.04
N THR A 95 -12.91 -6.23 5.09
CA THR A 95 -13.25 -6.45 3.68
C THR A 95 -12.02 -6.28 2.79
N ALA A 96 -12.01 -6.99 1.68
CA ALA A 96 -11.03 -6.84 0.61
C ALA A 96 -11.73 -7.01 -0.76
N SER A 97 -11.61 -6.01 -1.63
CA SER A 97 -12.33 -5.98 -2.91
C SER A 97 -11.58 -6.71 -4.03
N ARG A 98 -11.28 -8.01 -3.87
CA ARG A 98 -10.42 -8.78 -4.80
C ARG A 98 -10.92 -8.76 -6.25
N ALA A 99 -12.20 -9.04 -6.49
CA ALA A 99 -12.76 -9.07 -7.85
C ALA A 99 -12.73 -7.69 -8.53
N ARG A 100 -12.97 -6.63 -7.76
CA ARG A 100 -12.90 -5.26 -8.27
C ARG A 100 -11.44 -4.86 -8.54
N ALA A 101 -10.52 -5.22 -7.65
CA ALA A 101 -9.09 -4.99 -7.81
C ALA A 101 -8.56 -5.64 -9.09
N ALA A 102 -8.88 -6.91 -9.34
CA ALA A 102 -8.52 -7.60 -10.59
C ALA A 102 -9.05 -6.87 -11.85
N ARG A 103 -10.30 -6.43 -11.84
CA ARG A 103 -10.89 -5.65 -12.95
C ARG A 103 -10.20 -4.29 -13.15
N PHE A 104 -9.71 -3.68 -12.08
CA PHE A 104 -9.02 -2.40 -12.16
C PHE A 104 -7.58 -2.56 -12.66
N ARG A 105 -6.86 -3.59 -12.21
CA ARG A 105 -5.52 -3.92 -12.72
C ARG A 105 -5.53 -4.27 -14.20
N ALA A 106 -6.61 -4.87 -14.70
CA ALA A 106 -6.79 -5.10 -16.13
C ALA A 106 -6.77 -3.81 -16.98
N LYS A 107 -6.86 -2.62 -16.36
CA LYS A 107 -6.75 -1.31 -17.01
C LYS A 107 -5.33 -0.76 -17.01
N PHE A 108 -4.37 -1.44 -16.40
CA PHE A 108 -3.01 -0.93 -16.28
C PHE A 108 -2.31 -1.02 -17.63
N ASP A 109 -1.63 0.07 -17.99
CA ASP A 109 -0.76 0.09 -19.14
C ASP A 109 0.38 -0.91 -18.96
N ARG A 110 0.78 -1.54 -20.07
CA ARG A 110 1.96 -2.40 -20.09
C ARG A 110 3.21 -1.56 -19.84
N VAL A 111 4.17 -2.13 -19.12
CA VAL A 111 5.48 -1.51 -18.91
C VAL A 111 6.53 -2.12 -19.86
N PRO A 112 7.58 -1.36 -20.23
CA PRO A 112 8.69 -1.91 -21.01
C PRO A 112 9.41 -3.04 -20.27
N ALA A 113 9.97 -4.00 -21.02
CA ALA A 113 10.83 -5.03 -20.46
C ALA A 113 12.06 -4.40 -19.77
N GLY A 114 12.44 -4.94 -18.61
CA GLY A 114 13.50 -4.37 -17.78
C GLY A 114 13.04 -3.27 -16.82
N THR A 115 11.73 -2.97 -16.77
CA THR A 115 11.15 -2.13 -15.72
C THR A 115 11.40 -2.75 -14.35
N THR A 116 11.84 -1.94 -13.40
CA THR A 116 12.05 -2.32 -12.00
C THR A 116 11.06 -1.56 -11.11
N TYR A 117 10.99 -1.92 -9.82
CA TYR A 117 10.12 -1.23 -8.88
C TYR A 117 10.89 -0.68 -7.68
N ARG A 118 10.31 0.34 -7.04
CA ARG A 118 10.68 0.81 -5.70
C ARG A 118 9.44 1.00 -4.85
N LEU A 119 9.57 0.67 -3.57
CA LEU A 119 8.54 0.89 -2.56
C LEU A 119 8.92 2.10 -1.70
N PHE A 120 7.94 2.96 -1.47
CA PHE A 120 8.05 4.08 -0.55
C PHE A 120 6.86 4.09 0.40
N CYS A 121 7.05 4.67 1.58
CA CYS A 121 5.98 4.99 2.51
C CYS A 121 6.03 6.49 2.81
N THR A 122 4.90 7.16 2.73
CA THR A 122 4.72 8.53 3.25
C THR A 122 4.03 8.47 4.61
N PHE A 123 4.21 9.52 5.41
CA PHE A 123 3.74 9.55 6.79
C PHE A 123 3.01 10.86 7.08
N ASN A 124 1.98 10.78 7.93
CA ASN A 124 1.20 11.91 8.39
C ASN A 124 1.74 12.52 9.71
N GLY A 125 2.84 11.97 10.24
CA GLY A 125 3.43 12.39 11.51
C GLY A 125 4.75 11.68 11.82
N PRO A 126 5.24 11.80 13.07
CA PRO A 126 6.35 10.99 13.57
C PRO A 126 6.05 9.50 13.40
N ARG A 127 7.10 8.71 13.20
CA ARG A 127 7.02 7.27 12.92
C ARG A 127 8.20 6.57 13.55
N THR A 128 7.96 5.34 13.97
CA THR A 128 9.02 4.46 14.50
C THR A 128 9.93 4.00 13.35
N GLU A 129 11.25 4.03 13.54
CA GLU A 129 12.19 3.51 12.55
C GLU A 129 12.04 1.99 12.39
N GLN A 130 12.13 1.51 11.16
CA GLN A 130 12.00 0.08 10.83
C GLN A 130 13.27 -0.41 10.16
N SER A 131 13.77 -1.58 10.57
CA SER A 131 14.98 -2.17 10.00
C SER A 131 14.84 -2.38 8.49
N GLY A 132 15.87 -2.01 7.72
CA GLY A 132 15.89 -2.09 6.25
C GLY A 132 15.12 -0.98 5.53
N TRP A 133 14.44 -0.09 6.27
CA TRP A 133 13.83 1.12 5.73
C TRP A 133 14.67 2.34 6.09
N GLY A 134 14.85 3.23 5.13
CA GLY A 134 15.60 4.47 5.29
C GLY A 134 14.93 5.64 4.58
N PRO A 135 15.42 6.87 4.79
CA PRO A 135 14.91 8.03 4.07
C PRO A 135 15.15 7.87 2.56
N GLY A 136 14.17 8.29 1.77
CA GLY A 136 14.23 8.24 0.31
C GLY A 136 13.43 9.37 -0.31
N GLN A 137 13.71 9.67 -1.57
CA GLN A 137 12.96 10.63 -2.37
C GLN A 137 12.17 9.90 -3.45
N ARG A 138 10.88 10.21 -3.51
CA ARG A 138 9.96 9.74 -4.53
C ARG A 138 10.20 10.47 -5.85
N ALA A 139 9.85 9.83 -6.96
CA ALA A 139 9.78 10.50 -8.24
C ALA A 139 8.65 11.56 -8.25
N SER A 140 8.82 12.62 -9.04
CA SER A 140 7.72 13.55 -9.27
C SER A 140 6.57 12.84 -10.00
N THR A 141 5.34 13.21 -9.64
CA THR A 141 4.11 12.73 -10.30
C THR A 141 3.52 13.80 -11.22
N ASP A 142 4.23 14.92 -11.41
CA ASP A 142 3.80 16.01 -12.29
C ASP A 142 3.64 15.51 -13.73
N GLY A 143 2.52 15.85 -14.36
CA GLY A 143 2.20 15.43 -15.71
C GLY A 143 1.55 14.04 -15.82
N LEU A 144 1.47 13.26 -14.74
CA LEU A 144 0.72 12.00 -14.72
C LEU A 144 -0.78 12.23 -14.55
N ARG A 145 -1.57 11.36 -15.18
CA ARG A 145 -3.03 11.27 -15.04
C ARG A 145 -3.38 10.24 -13.98
N GLY A 146 -4.36 10.56 -13.15
CA GLY A 146 -4.76 9.70 -12.03
C GLY A 146 -6.14 9.06 -12.21
N ILE A 147 -6.22 7.76 -11.94
CA ILE A 147 -7.47 7.01 -11.83
C ILE A 147 -7.59 6.49 -10.39
N THR A 148 -8.70 6.83 -9.72
CA THR A 148 -8.97 6.40 -8.34
C THR A 148 -9.85 5.15 -8.32
N PHE A 149 -9.42 4.10 -7.61
CA PHE A 149 -10.18 2.87 -7.41
C PHE A 149 -11.32 3.04 -6.38
N GLY A 150 -11.06 3.83 -5.34
CA GLY A 150 -11.84 3.88 -4.10
C GLY A 150 -11.22 2.96 -3.03
N THR A 151 -12.05 2.45 -2.12
CA THR A 151 -11.62 1.55 -1.04
C THR A 151 -11.18 0.18 -1.57
N LEU A 152 -9.92 -0.17 -1.35
CA LEU A 152 -9.33 -1.48 -1.63
C LEU A 152 -9.66 -2.50 -0.54
N GLY A 153 -9.54 -2.07 0.72
CA GLY A 153 -9.92 -2.85 1.89
C GLY A 153 -10.31 -1.96 3.06
N SER A 154 -11.14 -2.49 3.94
CA SER A 154 -11.56 -1.84 5.18
C SER A 154 -11.36 -2.78 6.35
N ALA A 155 -11.16 -2.20 7.52
CA ALA A 155 -11.20 -2.86 8.81
C ALA A 155 -11.68 -1.82 9.85
N PRO A 156 -11.98 -2.22 11.09
CA PRO A 156 -12.23 -1.26 12.15
C PRO A 156 -11.07 -0.26 12.25
N HIS A 157 -11.32 1.01 12.55
CA HIS A 157 -10.29 2.05 12.72
C HIS A 157 -9.51 2.48 11.48
N ALA A 158 -9.49 1.74 10.36
CA ALA A 158 -8.80 2.18 9.15
C ALA A 158 -9.30 1.55 7.85
N SER A 159 -9.02 2.21 6.73
CA SER A 159 -9.23 1.66 5.38
C SER A 159 -8.06 1.99 4.47
N ALA A 160 -7.79 1.12 3.50
CA ALA A 160 -6.83 1.35 2.44
C ALA A 160 -7.55 1.63 1.11
N GLY A 161 -7.11 2.65 0.38
CA GLY A 161 -7.54 2.94 -0.97
C GLY A 161 -6.54 2.45 -2.03
N MET A 162 -6.82 2.74 -3.29
CA MET A 162 -5.84 2.59 -4.37
C MET A 162 -6.01 3.69 -5.42
N ARG A 163 -4.89 4.24 -5.89
CA ARG A 163 -4.82 5.21 -6.99
C ARG A 163 -3.74 4.80 -7.97
N TYR A 164 -4.04 4.89 -9.26
CA TYR A 164 -3.14 4.54 -10.36
C TYR A 164 -2.80 5.81 -11.13
N LEU A 165 -1.51 6.13 -11.21
CA LEU A 165 -0.98 7.28 -11.93
C LEU A 165 -0.21 6.79 -13.16
N HIS A 166 -0.56 7.32 -14.33
CA HIS A 166 0.01 6.91 -15.62
C HIS A 166 0.20 8.10 -16.57
N ASN A 167 0.90 7.90 -17.67
CA ASN A 167 1.13 8.94 -18.69
C ASN A 167 -0.15 9.22 -19.51
#